data_AF-A0A2D9QP93-F1
#
_entry.id   AF-A0A2D9QP93-F1
#
_cell.length_a   1.000
_cell.length_b   1.000
_cell.length_c   1.000
_cell.angle_alpha   90.00
_cell.angle_beta   90.00
_cell.angle_gamma   90.00
#
_symmetry.space_group_name_H-M   'P 1'
#
loop_
_entity.id
_entity.type
_entity.pdbx_description
1 polymer ?
#
loop_
_entity_poly.entity_id
_entity_poly.type
_entity_poly.pdbx_seq_one_letter_code
_entity_poly.pdbx_strand_id
1 'polypeptide(L)' 'DQLKEEKPEISELFETMQMSVNWQYADHETKLSNNDEVALIPPVTGGSPD' A
#
# COMPACT_ATOMS: atom_id res chain seq x y z
N ASP A 1 12.06 1.17 2.23
CA ASP A 1 12.58 1.22 3.61
C ASP A 1 12.15 2.46 4.39
N GLN A 2 12.25 3.67 3.83
CA GLN A 2 11.85 4.92 4.52
C GLN A 2 10.51 4.85 5.29
N LEU A 3 9.44 4.34 4.68
CA LEU A 3 8.13 4.29 5.34
C LEU A 3 8.09 3.35 6.57
N LYS A 4 8.91 2.28 6.59
CA LYS A 4 9.07 1.39 7.75
C LYS A 4 9.77 2.08 8.91
N GLU A 5 10.72 2.97 8.61
CA GLU A 5 11.43 3.76 9.61
C GLU A 5 10.53 4.86 10.20
N GLU A 6 9.73 5.51 9.35
CA GLU A 6 8.82 6.58 9.78
C GLU A 6 7.58 6.06 10.53
N LYS A 7 7.13 4.84 10.22
CA LYS A 7 5.93 4.21 10.77
C LYS A 7 6.17 2.76 11.20
N PRO A 8 7.01 2.53 12.22
CA PRO A 8 7.33 1.19 12.68
C PRO A 8 6.10 0.40 13.15
N GLU A 9 5.05 1.08 13.62
CA GLU A 9 3.80 0.47 14.11
C GLU A 9 3.00 -0.30 13.04
N ILE A 10 3.20 0.00 11.75
CA ILE A 10 2.56 -0.71 10.63
C ILE A 10 3.57 -1.54 9.83
N SER A 11 4.81 -1.67 10.31
CA SER A 11 5.90 -2.34 9.59
C SER A 11 5.59 -3.79 9.22
N GLU A 12 4.96 -4.52 10.14
CA GLU A 12 4.54 -5.91 9.97
C GLU A 12 3.40 -6.06 8.94
N LEU A 13 2.60 -5.01 8.74
CA LEU A 13 1.46 -5.05 7.82
C LEU A 13 1.89 -4.87 6.36
N PHE A 14 3.02 -4.21 6.08
CA PHE A 14 3.47 -3.94 4.71
C PHE A 14 3.64 -5.20 3.86
N GLU A 15 3.98 -6.34 4.47
CA GLU A 15 4.14 -7.61 3.76
C GLU A 15 2.81 -8.18 3.24
N THR A 16 1.69 -7.70 3.77
CA THR A 16 0.35 -8.16 3.42
C THR A 16 -0.50 -7.10 2.71
N MET A 17 0.00 -5.88 2.60
CA MET A 17 -0.70 -4.77 1.98
C MET A 17 -0.55 -4.81 0.45
N GLN A 18 -1.63 -4.48 -0.25
CA GLN A 18 -1.57 -4.14 -1.68
C GLN A 18 -1.19 -2.66 -1.84
N MET A 19 -0.47 -2.32 -2.92
CA MET A 19 -0.16 -0.93 -3.25
C MET A 19 -1.02 -0.45 -4.41
N SER A 20 -1.41 0.83 -4.38
CA SER A 20 -1.94 1.53 -5.54
C SER A 20 -1.20 2.84 -5.79
N VAL A 21 -0.98 3.16 -7.06
CA VAL A 21 -0.45 4.45 -7.52
C VAL A 21 -1.47 5.06 -8.46
N ASN A 22 -1.89 6.30 -8.20
CA ASN A 22 -2.89 7.02 -8.98
C ASN A 22 -4.15 6.16 -9.27
N TRP A 23 -4.72 5.60 -8.20
CA TRP A 23 -5.97 4.83 -8.23
C TRP A 23 -5.92 3.50 -8.99
N GLN A 24 -4.71 3.01 -9.29
CA GLN A 24 -4.48 1.74 -9.98
C GLN A 24 -3.58 0.85 -9.15
N TYR A 25 -3.87 -0.46 -9.13
CA TYR A 25 -2.99 -1.43 -8.47
C TYR A 25 -1.58 -1.36 -9.06
N ALA A 26 -0.60 -1.36 -8.18
CA ALA A 26 0.80 -1.22 -8.52
C ALA A 26 1.62 -2.31 -7.82
N ASP A 27 2.70 -2.72 -8.46
CA ASP A 27 3.68 -3.63 -7.89
C ASP A 27 4.87 -2.86 -7.29
N HIS A 28 5.78 -3.58 -6.64
CA HIS A 28 6.96 -2.99 -6.00
C HIS A 28 7.99 -2.42 -7.00
N GLU A 29 7.87 -2.72 -8.30
CA GLU A 29 8.75 -2.22 -9.36
C GLU A 29 8.25 -0.90 -9.98
N THR A 30 7.04 -0.48 -9.61
CA THR A 30 6.41 0.74 -10.12
C THR A 30 7.21 1.97 -9.68
N LYS A 31 7.77 2.68 -10.67
CA LYS A 31 8.54 3.91 -10.44
C LYS A 31 7.61 5.07 -10.15
N LEU A 32 7.77 5.67 -8.97
CA LEU A 32 7.03 6.86 -8.57
C LEU A 32 7.59 8.12 -9.22
N SER A 33 6.69 9.04 -9.55
CA SER A 33 6.96 10.41 -9.98
C SER A 33 6.53 11.40 -8.91
N ASN A 34 7.03 12.63 -9.01
CA ASN A 34 6.59 13.69 -8.12
C ASN A 34 5.08 13.90 -8.24
N ASN A 35 4.41 14.00 -7.09
CA ASN A 35 2.96 14.15 -6.93
C ASN A 35 2.12 12.91 -7.22
N ASP A 36 2.71 11.73 -7.38
CA ASP A 36 1.93 10.49 -7.43
C ASP A 36 1.23 10.25 -6.08
N GLU A 37 -0.05 9.90 -6.16
CA GLU A 37 -0.81 9.48 -4.99
C GLU A 37 -0.58 7.99 -4.76
N VAL A 38 -0.06 7.66 -3.58
CA VAL A 38 0.20 6.27 -3.17
C VAL A 38 -0.73 5.90 -2.03
N ALA A 39 -1.40 4.76 -2.16
CA ALA A 39 -2.16 4.15 -1.07
C ALA A 39 -1.65 2.74 -0.78
N LEU A 40 -1.65 2.40 0.51
CA LEU A 40 -1.42 1.05 0.99
C LEU A 40 -2.74 0.49 1.48
N ILE A 41 -3.18 -0.57 0.82
CA ILE A 41 -4.49 -1.16 0.99
C ILE A 41 -4.29 -2.41 1.86
N PRO A 42 -4.82 -2.44 3.09
CA PRO A 42 -4.76 -3.65 3.91
C PRO A 42 -5.49 -4.81 3.22
N PRO A 43 -5.21 -6.07 3.60
CA PRO A 43 -5.95 -7.21 3.11
C PRO A 43 -7.45 -6.98 3.24
N VAL A 44 -8.15 -6.97 2.10
CA VAL A 44 -9.60 -6.87 2.12
C VAL A 44 -10.16 -8.25 2.45
N THR A 45 -10.69 -8.42 3.66
CA THR A 45 -11.64 -9.51 3.90
C THR A 45 -12.89 -9.11 3.14
N GLY A 46 -13.11 -9.66 1.94
CA GLY A 46 -14.27 -9.33 1.11
C GLY A 46 -15.52 -9.28 1.97
N GLY A 47 -16.13 -8.10 2.09
CA GLY A 47 -17.25 -7.87 2.98
C GLY A 47 -18.35 -8.89 2.71
N SER A 48 -18.97 -9.40 3.78
CA SER A 48 -20.18 -10.21 3.67
C SER A 48 -21.14 -9.49 2.72
N PRO A 49 -21.59 -10.13 1.62
CA PRO A 49 -22.67 -9.57 0.85
C PRO A 49 -23.91 -9.63 1.75
N ASP A 50 -24.40 -8.47 2.17
CA ASP A 50 -25.80 -8.35 2.58
C ASP A 50 -26.71 -8.73 1.40
#